data_AF-B3M2T0-F1
#
_entry.id   AF-B3M2T0-F1
#
_cell.length_a   1.000
_cell.length_b   1.000
_cell.length_c   1.000
_cell.angle_alpha   90.00
_cell.angle_beta   90.00
_cell.angle_gamma   90.00
#
_symmetry.space_group_name_H-M   'P 1'
#
loop_
_entity.id
_entity.type
_entity.pdbx_description
1 polymer ?
#
loop_
_entity_poly.entity_id
_entity_poly.type
_entity_poly.pdbx_seq_one_letter_code
_entity_poly.pdbx_strand_id
1 'polypeptide(L)'
;MSYDSYLTIDNNVYREISCLETHLLVPFSNASSGALTTSRSRLELKGEESYSSNEFLEQNSELVDGRATLIFDHTPAVKPTHGEIKAARELLVEMCAVGFPNIKREFIDVFTNFLQTAKSLDYKTLSTLLQRSASTCTQGSLSRPSRR
;
A
#
# COMPACT_ATOMS: atom_id res chain seq x y z
N MET A 1 1.05 -18.04 -0.56
CA MET A 1 0.32 -17.72 0.68
C MET A 1 -0.13 -19.03 1.29
N SER A 2 0.23 -19.27 2.55
CA SER A 2 -0.16 -20.47 3.32
C SER A 2 -0.84 -19.99 4.61
N TYR A 3 -1.89 -20.69 5.00
CA TYR A 3 -2.70 -20.35 6.16
C TYR A 3 -3.03 -21.64 6.90
N ASP A 4 -2.56 -21.75 8.14
CA ASP A 4 -2.75 -22.91 9.00
C ASP A 4 -3.43 -22.49 10.29
N SER A 5 -4.55 -23.13 10.62
CA SER A 5 -5.31 -22.84 11.84
C SER A 5 -5.55 -24.08 12.67
N TYR A 6 -5.32 -23.94 13.97
CA TYR A 6 -5.62 -24.91 14.99
C TYR A 6 -6.71 -24.35 15.90
N LEU A 7 -7.76 -25.13 16.13
CA LEU A 7 -8.88 -24.75 16.99
C LEU A 7 -9.23 -25.89 17.94
N THR A 8 -9.54 -25.53 19.19
CA THR A 8 -10.08 -26.45 20.20
C THR A 8 -11.46 -26.00 20.62
N ILE A 9 -12.37 -26.96 20.70
CA ILE A 9 -13.76 -26.74 21.09
C ILE A 9 -14.00 -27.52 22.37
N ASP A 10 -14.59 -26.85 23.35
CA ASP A 10 -15.01 -27.43 24.62
C ASP A 10 -16.44 -26.97 24.90
N ASN A 11 -17.34 -27.91 25.18
CA ASN A 11 -18.76 -27.63 25.42
C ASN A 11 -19.44 -26.71 24.37
N ASN A 12 -19.13 -26.92 23.08
CA ASN A 12 -19.62 -26.11 21.95
C ASN A 12 -19.14 -24.65 21.94
N VAL A 13 -18.09 -24.32 22.69
CA VAL A 13 -17.42 -23.01 22.73
C VAL A 13 -15.96 -23.16 22.29
N TYR A 14 -15.43 -22.19 21.54
CA TYR A 14 -14.02 -22.17 21.16
C TYR A 14 -13.16 -21.85 22.39
N ARG A 15 -12.31 -22.81 22.80
CA ARG A 15 -11.40 -22.64 23.94
C ARG A 15 -10.11 -21.96 23.54
N GLU A 16 -9.54 -22.36 22.41
CA GLU A 16 -8.34 -21.76 21.85
C GLU A 16 -8.39 -21.82 20.32
N ILE A 17 -8.01 -20.72 19.68
CA ILE A 17 -7.81 -20.61 18.24
C ILE A 17 -6.40 -20.05 18.04
N SER A 18 -5.57 -20.74 17.26
CA SER A 18 -4.27 -20.23 16.82
C SER A 18 -4.16 -20.32 15.32
N CYS A 19 -3.86 -19.20 14.68
CA CYS A 19 -3.70 -19.08 13.24
C CYS A 19 -2.27 -18.66 12.90
N LEU A 20 -1.70 -19.27 11.88
CA LEU A 20 -0.42 -18.92 11.30
C LEU A 20 -0.64 -18.60 9.81
N GLU A 21 -0.30 -17.39 9.42
CA GLU A 21 -0.38 -16.94 8.04
C GLU A 21 1.01 -16.61 7.53
N THR A 22 1.35 -17.11 6.34
CA THR A 22 2.67 -16.96 5.75
C THR A 22 2.58 -16.47 4.30
N HIS A 23 3.28 -15.38 4.01
CA HIS A 23 3.38 -14.74 2.71
C HIS A 23 4.83 -14.75 2.23
N LEU A 24 5.10 -15.49 1.15
CA LEU A 24 6.40 -15.54 0.52
C LEU A 24 6.41 -14.64 -0.72
N LEU A 25 7.31 -13.66 -0.73
CA LEU A 25 7.63 -12.83 -1.87
C LEU A 25 8.94 -13.32 -2.48
N VAL A 26 8.91 -13.82 -3.73
CA VAL A 26 10.10 -14.19 -4.49
C VAL A 26 10.23 -13.26 -5.70
N PRO A 27 11.00 -12.16 -5.59
CA PRO A 27 11.04 -11.13 -6.63
C PRO A 27 11.89 -11.53 -7.85
N PHE A 28 12.80 -12.50 -7.71
CA PHE A 28 13.70 -12.92 -8.79
C PHE A 28 13.35 -14.31 -9.32
N SER A 29 13.37 -14.46 -10.64
CA SER A 29 13.04 -15.72 -11.33
C SER A 29 14.02 -16.86 -11.03
N ASN A 30 15.23 -16.54 -10.60
CA ASN A 30 16.24 -17.52 -10.19
C ASN A 30 15.99 -18.10 -8.78
N ALA A 31 14.92 -17.66 -8.09
CA ALA A 31 14.56 -18.04 -6.73
C ALA A 31 15.69 -17.87 -5.69
N SER A 32 16.71 -17.05 -5.99
CA SER A 32 17.90 -16.94 -5.14
C SER A 32 17.70 -16.03 -3.94
N SER A 33 16.66 -15.20 -3.94
CA SER A 33 16.28 -14.39 -2.79
C SER A 33 14.77 -14.17 -2.73
N GLY A 34 14.30 -13.86 -1.52
CA GLY A 34 12.91 -13.58 -1.24
C GLY A 34 12.73 -13.01 0.16
N ALA A 35 11.50 -12.67 0.50
CA ALA A 35 11.09 -12.23 1.82
C ALA A 35 9.91 -13.08 2.29
N LEU A 36 9.95 -13.52 3.55
CA LEU A 36 8.86 -14.24 4.19
C LEU A 36 8.24 -13.34 5.26
N THR A 37 6.96 -13.04 5.10
CA THR A 37 6.17 -12.38 6.14
C THR A 37 5.31 -13.42 6.82
N THR A 38 5.42 -13.50 8.14
CA THR A 38 4.62 -14.42 8.96
C THR A 38 3.78 -13.63 9.96
N SER A 39 2.48 -13.89 9.99
CA SER A 39 1.54 -13.34 10.96
C SER A 39 0.99 -14.47 11.83
N ARG A 40 0.96 -14.27 13.15
CA ARG A 40 0.42 -15.24 14.10
C ARG A 40 -0.65 -14.59 14.94
N SER A 41 -1.84 -15.20 14.97
CA SER A 41 -2.95 -14.78 15.81
C SER A 41 -3.29 -15.88 16.80
N ARG A 42 -3.60 -15.51 18.04
CA ARG A 42 -4.02 -16.44 19.08
C ARG A 42 -5.18 -15.83 19.86
N LEU A 43 -6.28 -16.56 19.95
CA LEU A 43 -7.43 -16.25 20.77
C LEU A 43 -7.60 -17.38 21.79
N GLU A 44 -7.72 -17.03 23.07
CA GLU A 44 -7.84 -17.99 24.16
C GLU A 44 -8.98 -17.56 25.09
N LEU A 45 -9.91 -18.49 25.36
CA LEU A 45 -10.96 -18.29 26.33
C LEU A 45 -10.39 -18.41 27.74
N LYS A 46 -10.39 -17.29 28.48
CA LYS A 46 -9.89 -17.25 29.87
C LYS A 46 -10.94 -17.59 30.92
N GLY A 47 -12.21 -17.41 30.59
CA GLY A 47 -13.34 -17.67 31.49
C GLY A 47 -14.64 -17.17 30.88
N GLU A 48 -15.75 -17.55 31.50
CA GLU A 48 -17.10 -17.11 31.14
C GLU A 48 -17.72 -16.41 32.35
N GLU A 49 -18.33 -15.25 32.11
CA GLU A 49 -19.02 -14.48 33.13
C GLU A 49 -20.49 -14.34 32.73
N SER A 50 -21.40 -14.44 33.71
CA SER A 50 -22.84 -14.40 33.48
C SER A 50 -23.32 -12.96 33.44
N TYR A 51 -23.44 -12.38 32.25
CA TYR A 51 -24.03 -11.05 32.05
C TYR A 51 -25.25 -11.10 31.14
N SER A 52 -26.22 -10.22 31.38
CA SER A 52 -27.22 -9.92 30.35
C SER A 52 -26.55 -9.08 29.25
N SER A 53 -26.79 -9.42 27.98
CA SER A 53 -26.16 -8.71 26.84
C SER A 53 -26.42 -7.20 26.86
N ASN A 54 -27.54 -6.78 27.46
CA ASN A 54 -27.89 -5.37 27.61
C ASN A 54 -27.06 -4.68 28.70
N GLU A 55 -26.85 -5.30 29.86
CA GLU A 55 -26.00 -4.72 30.92
C GLU A 55 -24.56 -4.50 30.47
N PHE A 56 -23.98 -5.44 29.72
CA PHE A 56 -22.60 -5.33 29.26
C PHE A 56 -22.41 -4.14 28.30
N LEU A 57 -23.32 -3.99 27.33
CA LEU A 57 -23.25 -2.90 26.35
C LEU A 57 -23.58 -1.54 26.96
N GLU A 58 -24.50 -1.49 27.93
CA GLU A 58 -24.79 -0.25 28.68
C GLU A 58 -23.60 0.19 29.54
N GLN A 59 -22.92 -0.76 30.21
CA GLN A 59 -21.75 -0.48 31.04
C GLN A 59 -20.48 -0.17 30.22
N ASN A 60 -20.42 -0.61 28.96
CA ASN A 60 -19.23 -0.48 28.11
C ASN A 60 -19.54 0.19 26.76
N SER A 61 -20.41 1.20 26.77
CA SER A 61 -20.81 1.94 25.57
C SER A 61 -19.64 2.58 24.80
N GLU A 62 -18.51 2.79 25.47
CA GLU A 62 -17.26 3.32 24.89
C GLU A 62 -16.47 2.30 24.06
N LEU A 63 -16.76 1.00 24.17
CA LEU A 63 -15.97 -0.05 23.48
C LEU A 63 -16.31 -0.20 22.00
N VAL A 64 -17.41 0.38 21.52
CA VAL A 64 -17.88 0.18 20.13
C VAL A 64 -18.09 1.54 19.46
N ASP A 65 -17.01 2.09 18.92
CA ASP A 65 -17.01 3.36 18.19
C ASP A 65 -17.63 3.24 16.77
N GLY A 66 -17.78 2.01 16.27
CA GLY A 66 -18.42 1.73 14.99
C GLY A 66 -18.44 0.25 14.63
N ARG A 67 -19.43 -0.18 13.85
CA ARG A 67 -19.50 -1.53 13.29
C ARG A 67 -18.97 -1.51 11.86
N ALA A 68 -17.95 -2.32 11.59
CA ALA A 68 -17.41 -2.52 10.25
C ALA A 68 -17.68 -3.96 9.76
N THR A 69 -17.62 -4.16 8.45
CA THR A 69 -17.68 -5.50 7.87
C THR A 69 -16.39 -6.26 8.17
N LEU A 70 -16.46 -7.58 8.32
CA LEU A 70 -15.26 -8.43 8.46
C LEU A 70 -14.50 -8.63 7.14
N ILE A 71 -15.04 -8.14 6.03
CA ILE A 71 -14.38 -8.19 4.73
C ILE A 71 -13.33 -7.09 4.71
N PHE A 72 -12.08 -7.47 4.42
CA PHE A 72 -11.00 -6.52 4.25
C PHE A 72 -11.31 -5.58 3.09
N ASP A 73 -11.31 -4.27 3.35
CA ASP A 73 -11.52 -3.27 2.31
C ASP A 73 -10.22 -3.06 1.52
N HIS A 74 -10.22 -3.52 0.27
CA HIS A 74 -9.10 -3.33 -0.66
C HIS A 74 -9.09 -1.94 -1.32
N THR A 75 -10.06 -1.08 -1.00
CA THR A 75 -10.10 0.28 -1.54
C THR A 75 -8.85 1.04 -1.10
N PRO A 76 -8.01 1.51 -2.03
CA PRO A 76 -6.85 2.33 -1.68
C PRO A 76 -7.31 3.57 -0.90
N ALA A 77 -6.57 3.95 0.14
CA ALA A 77 -6.87 5.17 0.90
C ALA A 77 -7.10 6.37 -0.04
N VAL A 78 -8.07 7.22 0.31
CA VAL A 78 -8.40 8.43 -0.45
C VAL A 78 -7.13 9.27 -0.59
N LYS A 79 -6.70 9.45 -1.83
CA LYS A 79 -5.36 9.95 -2.15
C LYS A 79 -5.32 11.48 -1.99
N PRO A 80 -4.35 12.04 -1.25
CA PRO A 80 -4.25 13.49 -1.07
C PRO A 80 -3.88 14.19 -2.39
N THR A 81 -4.88 14.80 -3.03
CA THR A 81 -4.84 15.26 -4.43
C THR A 81 -3.89 16.42 -4.73
N HIS A 82 -3.37 17.16 -3.75
CA HIS A 82 -2.64 18.42 -4.03
C HIS A 82 -1.12 18.38 -3.80
N GLY A 83 -0.62 17.64 -2.81
CA GLY A 83 0.83 17.55 -2.56
C GLY A 83 1.56 16.69 -3.61
N GLU A 84 0.88 15.65 -4.07
CA GLU A 84 1.47 14.59 -4.89
C GLU A 84 1.79 15.06 -6.32
N ILE A 85 0.99 15.95 -6.91
CA ILE A 85 1.27 16.50 -8.25
C ILE A 85 2.56 17.34 -8.25
N LYS A 86 2.78 18.11 -7.19
CA LYS A 86 4.00 18.91 -7.04
C LYS A 86 5.22 18.00 -6.88
N ALA A 87 5.12 17.00 -5.99
CA ALA A 87 6.17 16.01 -5.79
C ALA A 87 6.49 15.23 -7.08
N ALA A 88 5.47 14.77 -7.81
CA ALA A 88 5.68 14.07 -9.09
C ALA A 88 6.37 14.96 -10.12
N ARG A 89 6.07 16.26 -10.16
CA ARG A 89 6.75 17.22 -11.04
C ARG A 89 8.20 17.44 -10.62
N GLU A 90 8.49 17.57 -9.33
CA GLU A 90 9.84 17.73 -8.81
C GLU A 90 10.71 16.50 -9.16
N LEU A 91 10.16 15.30 -8.96
CA LEU A 91 10.81 14.05 -9.37
C LEU A 91 11.02 13.98 -10.89
N LEU A 92 10.08 14.47 -11.70
CA LEU A 92 10.25 14.56 -13.15
C LEU A 92 11.40 15.49 -13.56
N VAL A 93 11.58 16.62 -12.88
CA VAL A 93 12.72 17.53 -13.09
C VAL A 93 14.03 16.84 -12.71
N GLU A 94 14.04 16.16 -11.57
CA GLU A 94 15.22 15.45 -11.08
C GLU A 94 15.63 14.31 -12.02
N MET A 95 14.66 13.51 -12.50
CA MET A 95 14.89 12.47 -13.52
C MET A 95 15.59 13.05 -14.75
N CYS A 96 15.22 14.25 -15.18
CA CYS A 96 15.87 14.89 -16.32
C CYS A 96 17.29 15.37 -16.02
N ALA A 97 17.58 15.78 -14.77
CA ALA A 97 18.94 16.17 -14.35
C ALA A 97 19.89 14.97 -14.17
N VAL A 98 19.36 13.79 -13.84
CA VAL A 98 20.16 12.57 -13.63
C VAL A 98 20.09 11.58 -14.80
N GLY A 99 19.17 11.79 -15.76
CA GLY A 99 18.99 10.94 -16.93
C GLY A 99 19.66 11.45 -18.21
N PHE A 100 20.04 12.73 -18.29
CA PHE A 100 20.64 13.36 -19.46
C PHE A 100 21.98 14.05 -19.14
N PRO A 101 22.98 14.05 -20.07
CA PRO A 101 23.02 13.32 -21.34
C PRO A 101 23.27 11.82 -21.18
N ASN A 102 23.81 11.41 -20.02
CA ASN A 102 24.04 10.02 -19.68
C ASN A 102 23.26 9.70 -18.39
N ILE A 103 22.68 8.51 -18.35
CA ILE A 103 21.93 8.02 -17.19
C ILE A 103 22.92 7.77 -16.04
N LYS A 104 22.72 8.47 -14.94
CA LYS A 104 23.46 8.28 -13.69
C LYS A 104 22.85 7.13 -12.87
N ARG A 105 23.60 6.60 -11.91
CA ARG A 105 23.18 5.45 -11.08
C ARG A 105 21.90 5.75 -10.31
N GLU A 106 21.74 6.98 -9.85
CA GLU A 106 20.64 7.46 -9.02
C GLU A 106 19.31 7.56 -9.80
N PHE A 107 19.34 7.50 -11.13
CA PHE A 107 18.16 7.61 -11.97
C PHE A 107 17.09 6.55 -11.62
N ILE A 108 17.52 5.33 -11.28
CA ILE A 108 16.60 4.23 -10.95
C ILE A 108 15.80 4.53 -9.69
N ASP A 109 16.42 5.13 -8.68
CA ASP A 109 15.75 5.49 -7.43
C ASP A 109 14.75 6.62 -7.67
N VAL A 110 15.17 7.67 -8.39
CA VAL A 110 14.30 8.81 -8.73
C VAL A 110 13.11 8.36 -9.60
N PHE A 111 13.35 7.48 -10.58
CA PHE A 111 12.29 6.92 -11.42
C PHE A 111 11.30 6.07 -10.62
N THR A 112 11.80 5.25 -9.69
CA THR A 112 10.94 4.42 -8.83
C THR A 112 10.08 5.29 -7.92
N ASN A 113 10.66 6.32 -7.32
CA ASN A 113 9.92 7.30 -6.51
C ASN A 113 8.87 8.03 -7.35
N PHE A 114 9.23 8.47 -8.57
CA PHE A 114 8.28 9.08 -9.50
C PHE A 114 7.09 8.15 -9.78
N LEU A 115 7.32 6.87 -10.06
CA LEU A 115 6.23 5.91 -10.30
C LEU A 115 5.34 5.72 -9.07
N GLN A 116 5.91 5.65 -7.87
CA GLN A 116 5.14 5.52 -6.63
C GLN A 116 4.28 6.76 -6.38
N THR A 117 4.82 7.95 -6.56
CA THR A 117 4.07 9.21 -6.44
C THR A 117 3.05 9.37 -7.57
N ALA A 118 3.37 8.98 -8.80
CA ALA A 118 2.43 9.10 -9.92
C ALA A 118 1.25 8.13 -9.80
N LYS A 119 1.44 6.96 -9.19
CA LYS A 119 0.36 6.00 -8.90
C LYS A 119 -0.74 6.58 -8.02
N SER A 120 -0.43 7.63 -7.25
CA SER A 120 -1.45 8.25 -6.39
C SER A 120 -2.29 9.32 -7.13
N LEU A 121 -1.86 9.77 -8.31
CA LEU A 121 -2.55 10.81 -9.06
C LEU A 121 -3.78 10.27 -9.80
N ASP A 122 -4.82 11.09 -9.92
CA ASP A 122 -5.97 10.77 -10.75
C ASP A 122 -5.64 10.93 -12.25
N TYR A 123 -6.48 10.36 -13.11
CA TYR A 123 -6.27 10.37 -14.55
C TYR A 123 -6.14 11.78 -15.14
N LYS A 124 -6.95 12.72 -14.65
CA LYS A 124 -6.93 14.13 -15.11
C LYS A 124 -5.60 14.80 -14.75
N THR A 125 -5.09 14.55 -13.56
CA THR A 125 -3.83 15.09 -13.06
C THR A 125 -2.65 14.49 -13.82
N LEU A 126 -2.64 13.17 -14.04
CA LEU A 126 -1.64 12.48 -14.88
C LEU A 126 -1.61 13.02 -16.30
N SER A 127 -2.78 13.22 -16.91
CA SER A 127 -2.89 13.80 -18.26
C SER A 127 -2.27 15.21 -18.32
N THR A 128 -2.51 16.03 -17.30
CA THR A 128 -1.93 17.37 -17.19
C THR A 128 -0.41 17.32 -17.00
N LEU A 129 0.09 16.42 -16.16
CA LEU A 129 1.51 16.21 -15.94
C LEU A 129 2.22 15.77 -17.24
N LEU A 130 1.63 14.83 -17.96
CA LEU A 130 2.13 14.37 -19.26
C LEU A 130 2.17 15.50 -20.29
N GLN A 131 1.09 16.28 -20.43
CA GLN A 131 1.05 17.41 -21.37
C GLN A 131 2.16 18.45 -21.09
N ARG A 132 2.53 18.63 -19.81
CA ARG A 132 3.57 19.58 -19.39
C ARG A 132 4.97 18.98 -19.30
N SER A 133 5.11 17.66 -19.46
CA SER A 133 6.40 16.97 -19.31
C SER A 133 7.46 17.46 -20.32
N ALA A 134 7.04 17.71 -21.57
CA ALA A 134 7.93 18.17 -22.63
C ALA A 134 8.57 19.54 -22.34
N SER A 135 7.89 20.43 -21.61
CA SER A 135 8.45 21.72 -21.19
C SER A 135 9.16 21.68 -19.84
N THR A 136 9.11 20.55 -19.14
CA THR A 136 9.72 20.38 -17.81
C THR A 136 11.22 20.11 -17.90
N CYS A 137 11.67 19.46 -18.98
CA CYS A 137 13.08 19.09 -19.16
C CYS A 137 13.74 19.97 -20.21
N THR A 138 14.37 21.05 -19.73
CA THR A 138 15.01 22.07 -20.60
C THR A 138 16.19 21.51 -21.40
N GLN A 139 16.89 20.51 -20.85
CA GLN A 139 18.06 19.88 -21.47
C GLN A 139 17.70 18.84 -22.55
N GLY A 140 16.42 18.49 -22.68
CA GLY A 140 15.89 17.62 -23.74
C GLY A 140 15.31 18.37 -24.94
N SER A 141 15.55 19.69 -25.07
CA SER A 141 15.20 20.43 -26.28
C SER A 141 16.14 20.09 -27.45
N LEU A 142 16.15 18.82 -27.86
CA LEU A 142 16.53 18.49 -29.23
C LEU A 142 15.45 19.12 -30.13
N SER A 143 15.84 20.22 -30.79
CA SER A 143 15.22 20.79 -31.98
C SER A 143 13.93 20.11 -32.43
N ARG A 144 12.79 20.78 -32.23
CA ARG A 144 11.60 20.56 -33.07
C ARG A 144 12.08 20.45 -34.53
N PRO A 145 11.81 19.37 -35.28
CA PRO A 145 12.01 19.42 -36.72
C PRO A 145 11.09 20.53 -37.22
N SER A 146 11.69 21.54 -37.86
CA SER A 146 10.96 22.56 -38.61
C SER A 146 10.07 21.82 -39.60
N ARG A 147 8.74 21.88 -39.40
CA ARG A 147 7.79 21.46 -40.44
C ARG A 147 8.00 22.43 -41.60
N ARG A 148 8.70 21.96 -42.64
CA ARG A 148 8.50 22.42 -44.01
C ARG A 148 7.30 21.69 -44.59
#